data_AF-A0A1Z5HVI1-F1
#
_entry.id   AF-A0A1Z5HVI1-F1
#
_cell.length_a   1.000
_cell.length_b   1.000
_cell.length_c   1.000
_cell.angle_alpha   90.00
_cell.angle_beta   90.00
_cell.angle_gamma   90.00
#
_symmetry.space_group_name_H-M   'P 1'
#
loop_
_entity.id
_entity.type
_entity.pdbx_description
1 polymer ?
#
loop_
_entity_poly.entity_id
_entity_poly.type
_entity_poly.pdbx_seq_one_letter_code
_entity_poly.pdbx_strand_id
1 'polypeptide(L)'
;MLAAAIGLSLGIFIFRLVLKRRLEEKYFLLWFGSGAVIFLLALLPGILDRAARALGVSYPPSVLFFFANLFMLIMLLFLSVQVSDLQEKNKELAQHVALLRFELEEIKGKKRGKAE
;
A
#
# COMPACT_ATOMS: atom_id res chain seq x y z
N MET A 1 3.41 -15.34 27.93
CA MET A 1 2.60 -16.23 27.06
C MET A 1 1.58 -15.46 26.23
N LEU A 2 0.75 -14.57 26.81
CA LEU A 2 -0.21 -13.74 26.04
C LEU A 2 0.45 -12.87 24.96
N ALA A 3 1.54 -12.17 25.26
CA ALA A 3 2.26 -11.37 24.27
C ALA A 3 2.78 -12.19 23.08
N ALA A 4 3.25 -13.42 23.33
CA ALA A 4 3.72 -14.33 22.27
C ALA A 4 2.56 -14.86 21.42
N ALA A 5 1.42 -15.18 22.03
CA ALA A 5 0.21 -15.61 21.32
C ALA A 5 -0.40 -14.48 20.47
N ILE A 6 -0.40 -13.25 20.98
CA ILE A 6 -0.83 -12.05 20.22
C ILE A 6 0.14 -11.79 19.06
N GLY A 7 1.44 -11.88 19.30
CA GLY A 7 2.44 -11.74 18.23
C GLY A 7 2.28 -12.80 17.14
N LEU A 8 2.03 -14.06 17.53
CA LEU A 8 1.83 -15.16 16.59
C LEU A 8 0.52 -15.02 15.81
N SER A 9 -0.58 -14.63 16.46
CA SER A 9 -1.87 -14.44 15.78
C SER A 9 -1.82 -13.27 14.80
N LEU A 10 -1.16 -12.16 15.19
CA LEU A 10 -0.93 -11.01 14.31
C LEU A 10 -0.06 -11.40 13.12
N GLY A 11 1.02 -12.17 13.36
CA GLY A 11 1.90 -12.69 12.32
C GLY A 11 1.17 -13.57 11.31
N ILE A 12 0.37 -14.54 11.78
CA ILE A 12 -0.46 -15.40 10.91
C ILE A 12 -1.50 -14.58 10.13
N PHE A 13 -2.11 -13.57 10.77
CA PHE A 13 -3.09 -12.70 10.13
C PHE A 13 -2.47 -11.87 9.01
N ILE A 14 -1.32 -11.23 9.26
CA ILE A 14 -0.55 -10.48 8.26
C ILE A 14 -0.11 -11.40 7.12
N PHE A 15 0.43 -12.58 7.46
CA PHE A 15 0.87 -13.57 6.45
C PHE A 15 -0.29 -14.02 5.56
N ARG A 16 -1.47 -14.27 6.14
CA ARG A 16 -2.68 -14.58 5.36
C ARG A 16 -3.15 -13.40 4.52
N LEU A 17 -3.04 -12.16 5.00
CA LEU A 17 -3.39 -10.97 4.22
C LEU A 17 -2.48 -10.78 3.00
N VAL A 18 -1.18 -11.04 3.17
CA VAL A 18 -0.18 -10.99 2.11
C VAL A 18 -0.38 -12.11 1.10
N LEU A 19 -0.64 -13.34 1.55
CA LEU A 19 -0.80 -14.50 0.66
C LEU A 19 -2.12 -14.49 -0.13
N LYS A 20 -3.16 -13.83 0.41
CA LYS A 20 -4.51 -13.82 -0.18
C LYS A 20 -4.76 -12.63 -1.10
N ARG A 21 -3.82 -11.68 -1.21
CA ARG A 21 -3.86 -10.60 -2.19
C ARG A 21 -2.96 -10.94 -3.37
N ARG A 22 -3.58 -11.16 -4.53
CA ARG A 22 -2.93 -11.12 -5.85
C ARG A 22 -2.20 -9.79 -5.99
N LEU A 23 -0.93 -9.75 -5.62
CA LEU A 23 -0.08 -8.62 -5.91
C LEU A 23 0.08 -8.59 -7.43
N GLU A 24 -0.57 -7.64 -8.09
CA GLU A 24 -0.19 -7.26 -9.45
C GLU A 24 1.33 -7.02 -9.43
N GLU A 25 2.08 -7.67 -10.32
CA GLU A 25 3.55 -7.75 -10.32
C GLU A 25 4.26 -6.43 -9.99
N LYS A 26 3.65 -5.30 -10.38
CA LYS A 26 4.15 -3.94 -10.13
C LYS A 26 4.33 -3.57 -8.66
N TYR A 27 3.43 -3.99 -7.75
CA TYR A 27 3.51 -3.58 -6.34
C TYR A 27 4.54 -4.39 -5.56
N PHE A 28 4.76 -5.65 -5.97
CA PHE A 28 5.78 -6.51 -5.37
C PHE A 28 7.18 -5.95 -5.62
N LEU A 29 7.45 -5.41 -6.81
CA LEU A 29 8.72 -4.77 -7.16
C LEU A 29 9.06 -3.58 -6.26
N LEU A 30 8.08 -2.73 -5.93
CA LEU A 30 8.29 -1.58 -5.03
C LEU A 30 8.57 -2.03 -3.59
N TRP A 31 7.86 -3.05 -3.10
CA TRP A 31 8.09 -3.63 -1.76
C TRP A 31 9.41 -4.38 -1.66
N PHE A 32 9.78 -5.14 -2.70
CA PHE A 32 11.02 -5.90 -2.74
C PHE A 32 12.23 -4.97 -2.92
N GLY A 33 12.11 -3.95 -3.77
CA GLY A 33 13.13 -2.91 -3.96
C GLY A 33 13.38 -2.10 -2.69
N SER A 34 12.32 -1.71 -1.98
CA SER A 34 12.47 -1.02 -0.70
C SER A 34 13.07 -1.90 0.39
N GLY A 35 12.61 -3.14 0.52
CA GLY A 35 13.22 -4.13 1.42
C GLY A 35 14.70 -4.35 1.11
N ALA A 36 15.06 -4.43 -0.18
CA ALA A 36 16.43 -4.56 -0.62
C ALA A 36 17.28 -3.32 -0.27
N VAL A 37 16.77 -2.10 -0.45
CA VAL A 37 17.48 -0.86 -0.07
C VAL A 37 17.75 -0.82 1.43
N ILE A 38 16.75 -1.13 2.26
CA ILE A 38 16.92 -1.18 3.72
C ILE A 38 17.90 -2.27 4.13
N PHE A 39 17.81 -3.46 3.53
CA PHE A 39 18.72 -4.57 3.79
C PHE A 39 20.17 -4.22 3.42
N LEU A 40 20.37 -3.57 2.27
CA LEU A 40 21.69 -3.11 1.82
C LEU A 40 22.26 -2.05 2.77
N LEU A 41 21.43 -1.10 3.22
CA LEU A 41 21.81 -0.11 4.22
C LEU A 41 22.19 -0.75 5.57
N ALA A 42 21.47 -1.79 6.00
CA ALA A 42 21.78 -2.53 7.22
C ALA A 42 23.09 -3.33 7.14
N LEU A 43 23.44 -3.83 5.95
CA LEU A 43 24.70 -4.55 5.67
C LEU A 43 25.94 -3.63 5.64
N LEU A 44 25.76 -2.32 5.61
CA LEU A 44 26.84 -1.33 5.49
C LEU A 44 26.95 -0.46 6.76
N PRO A 45 27.30 -1.03 7.93
CA PRO A 45 27.44 -0.27 9.18
C PRO A 45 28.45 0.88 9.09
N GLY A 46 29.47 0.74 8.23
CA GLY A 46 30.45 1.80 7.99
C GLY A 46 29.88 3.07 7.34
N ILE A 47 28.76 2.99 6.61
CA ILE A 47 28.07 4.16 6.02
C ILE A 47 27.22 4.84 7.09
N LEU A 48 26.52 4.06 7.92
CA LEU A 48 25.78 4.55 9.08
C LEU A 48 26.69 5.29 10.05
N ASP A 49 27.86 4.75 10.37
CA ASP A 49 28.81 5.39 11.28
C ASP A 49 29.34 6.72 10.73
N ARG A 50 29.51 6.82 9.40
CA ARG A 50 29.86 8.10 8.75
C ARG A 50 28.68 9.09 8.80
N ALA A 51 27.47 8.62 8.51
CA ALA A 51 26.27 9.44 8.58
C ALA A 51 25.97 9.93 10.01
N ALA A 52 26.12 9.06 11.02
CA ALA A 52 25.97 9.39 12.43
C ALA A 52 26.97 10.44 12.88
N ARG A 53 28.25 10.31 12.49
CA ARG A 53 29.26 11.35 12.75
C ARG A 53 28.95 12.67 12.05
N ALA A 54 28.49 12.63 10.79
CA ALA A 54 28.12 13.84 10.04
C ALA A 54 26.90 14.55 10.65
N LEU A 55 25.94 13.79 11.19
CA LEU A 55 24.74 14.31 11.86
C LEU A 55 24.98 14.64 13.34
N GLY A 56 26.17 14.38 13.90
CA GLY A 56 26.48 14.61 15.31
C GLY A 56 25.76 13.66 16.28
N VAL A 57 25.31 12.49 15.81
CA VAL A 57 24.54 11.52 16.59
C VAL A 57 25.48 10.53 17.27
N SER A 58 25.52 10.53 18.61
CA SER A 58 26.38 9.64 19.41
C SER A 58 25.95 8.16 19.39
N TYR A 59 24.72 7.85 18.96
CA TYR A 59 24.19 6.49 18.91
C TYR A 59 23.90 6.07 17.45
N PRO A 60 24.81 5.32 16.79
CA PRO A 60 24.69 4.93 15.39
C PRO A 60 23.34 4.26 15.01
N PRO A 61 22.72 3.42 15.86
CA PRO A 61 21.42 2.84 15.55
C PRO A 61 20.29 3.86 15.40
N SER A 62 20.36 5.05 16.02
CA SER A 62 19.32 6.09 15.87
C SER A 62 19.22 6.60 14.44
N VAL A 63 20.32 6.63 13.69
CA VAL A 63 20.34 7.05 12.28
C VAL A 63 19.60 6.04 11.41
N LEU A 64 19.76 4.74 11.68
CA LEU A 64 18.95 3.69 11.04
C LEU A 64 17.46 3.90 11.29
N PHE A 65 17.06 4.14 12.54
CA PHE A 65 15.66 4.37 12.87
C PHE A 65 15.09 5.62 12.18
N PHE A 66 15.89 6.69 12.07
CA PHE A 66 15.51 7.89 11.34
C PHE A 66 15.25 7.59 9.86
N PHE A 67 16.18 6.94 9.17
CA PHE A 67 16.00 6.59 7.76
C PHE A 67 14.87 5.57 7.55
N ALA A 68 14.72 4.59 8.44
CA ALA A 68 13.61 3.65 8.40
C ALA A 68 12.26 4.37 8.57
N ASN A 69 12.17 5.34 9.48
CA ASN A 69 10.96 6.15 9.64
C ASN A 69 10.69 7.03 8.42
N LEU A 70 11.71 7.71 7.90
CA LEU A 70 11.58 8.53 6.70
C LEU A 70 11.12 7.70 5.51
N PHE A 71 11.72 6.52 5.33
CA PHE A 71 11.32 5.56 4.33
C PHE A 71 9.84 5.13 4.53
N MET A 72 9.45 4.83 5.77
CA MET A 72 8.07 4.45 6.09
C MET A 72 7.08 5.58 5.82
N LEU A 73 7.45 6.84 6.07
CA LEU A 73 6.64 8.01 5.72
C LEU A 73 6.45 8.13 4.20
N ILE A 74 7.53 7.99 3.42
CA ILE A 74 7.45 8.00 1.95
C ILE A 74 6.52 6.89 1.46
N MET A 75 6.62 5.72 2.07
CA MET A 75 5.79 4.58 1.74
C MET A 75 4.30 4.81 2.07
N LEU A 76 4.00 5.45 3.20
CA LEU A 76 2.65 5.86 3.56
C LEU A 76 2.08 6.87 2.57
N LEU A 77 2.88 7.85 2.14
CA LEU A 77 2.47 8.81 1.11
C LEU A 77 2.20 8.13 -0.23
N PHE A 78 3.08 7.22 -0.66
CA PHE A 78 2.88 6.43 -1.86
C PHE A 78 1.57 5.63 -1.80
N LEU A 79 1.33 4.94 -0.67
CA LEU A 79 0.08 4.21 -0.47
C LEU A 79 -1.14 5.13 -0.51
N SER A 80 -1.05 6.31 0.12
CA SER A 80 -2.12 7.30 0.11
C SER A 80 -2.48 7.72 -1.32
N VAL A 81 -1.48 8.03 -2.15
CA VAL A 81 -1.68 8.41 -3.55
C VAL A 81 -2.33 7.26 -4.34
N GLN A 82 -1.84 6.03 -4.17
CA GLN A 82 -2.43 4.86 -4.84
C GLN A 82 -3.88 4.63 -4.43
N VAL A 83 -4.20 4.80 -3.15
CA VAL A 83 -5.59 4.68 -2.66
C VAL A 83 -6.46 5.77 -3.27
N SER A 84 -5.98 7.02 -3.36
CA SER A 84 -6.72 8.12 -3.99
C SER A 84 -7.01 7.86 -5.47
N ASP A 85 -6.04 7.36 -6.23
CA ASP A 85 -6.24 6.99 -7.65
C ASP A 85 -7.28 5.88 -7.81
N LEU A 86 -7.22 4.85 -6.95
CA LEU A 86 -8.23 3.78 -6.94
C LEU A 86 -9.62 4.28 -6.57
N GLN A 87 -9.72 5.26 -5.67
CA GLN A 87 -11.00 5.86 -5.29
C GLN A 87 -11.63 6.62 -6.46
N GLU A 88 -10.86 7.38 -7.23
CA GLU A 88 -11.39 8.10 -8.39
C GLU A 88 -11.87 7.13 -9.48
N LYS A 89 -11.08 6.09 -9.79
CA LYS A 89 -11.48 5.04 -10.75
C LYS A 89 -12.76 4.32 -10.33
N ASN A 90 -12.91 4.03 -9.04
CA ASN A 90 -14.12 3.38 -8.52
C ASN A 90 -15.35 4.30 -8.64
N LYS A 91 -15.16 5.60 -8.42
CA LYS A 91 -16.20 6.62 -8.62
C LYS A 91 -16.61 6.74 -10.09
N GLU A 92 -15.66 6.80 -11.02
CA GLU A 92 -15.94 6.76 -12.46
C GLU A 92 -16.71 5.49 -12.84
N LEU A 93 -16.29 4.33 -12.35
CA LEU A 93 -16.96 3.06 -12.63
C LEU A 93 -18.40 3.05 -12.09
N ALA A 94 -18.62 3.58 -10.89
CA ALA A 94 -19.97 3.73 -10.32
C ALA A 94 -20.85 4.65 -11.18
N GLN A 95 -20.30 5.74 -11.71
CA GLN A 95 -21.00 6.63 -12.64
C GLN A 95 -21.38 5.93 -13.94
N HIS A 96 -20.45 5.17 -14.54
CA HIS A 96 -20.74 4.37 -15.73
C HIS A 96 -21.86 3.35 -15.46
N VAL A 97 -21.82 2.66 -14.32
CA VAL A 97 -22.88 1.71 -13.93
C VAL A 97 -24.24 2.42 -13.76
N ALA A 98 -24.27 3.61 -13.18
CA ALA A 98 -25.50 4.39 -13.03
C ALA A 98 -26.09 4.81 -14.39
N LEU A 99 -25.25 5.30 -15.31
CA LEU A 99 -25.65 5.64 -16.68
C LEU A 99 -26.19 4.42 -17.44
N LEU A 100 -25.47 3.29 -17.40
CA LEU A 100 -25.94 2.06 -18.05
C LEU A 100 -27.30 1.59 -17.50
N ARG A 101 -27.52 1.72 -16.18
CA ARG A 101 -28.82 1.37 -15.57
C ARG A 101 -29.93 2.29 -16.06
N PHE A 102 -29.67 3.59 -16.18
CA PHE A 102 -30.63 4.56 -16.68
C PHE A 102 -31.03 4.28 -18.13
N GLU A 103 -30.06 4.04 -19.02
CA GLU A 103 -30.33 3.70 -20.42
C GLU A 103 -31.17 2.41 -20.56
N LEU A 104 -30.88 1.40 -19.74
CA LEU A 104 -31.67 0.16 -19.69
C LEU A 104 -33.11 0.38 -19.24
N GLU A 105 -33.34 1.27 -18.28
CA GLU A 105 -34.69 1.64 -17.83
C GLU A 105 -35.46 2.39 -18.93
N GLU A 106 -34.82 3.32 -19.64
CA GLU A 106 -35.43 4.06 -20.75
C GLU A 106 -35.83 3.13 -21.90
N ILE A 107 -34.95 2.18 -22.28
CA ILE A 107 -35.24 1.17 -23.30
C ILE A 107 -36.42 0.28 -22.88
N LYS A 108 -36.49 -0.13 -21.61
CA LYS A 108 -37.61 -0.91 -21.08
C LYS A 108 -38.91 -0.11 -21.07
N GLY A 109 -38.87 1.17 -20.71
CA GLY A 109 -40.02 2.08 -20.76
C GLY A 109 -40.57 2.27 -22.17
N LYS A 110 -39.69 2.52 -23.15
CA LYS A 110 -40.07 2.65 -24.58
C LYS A 110 -40.70 1.38 -25.16
N LYS A 111 -40.26 0.18 -24.74
CA LYS A 111 -40.90 -1.08 -25.16
C LYS A 111 -42.32 -1.25 -24.61
N ARG A 112 -42.58 -0.73 -23.41
CA ARG A 112 -43.88 -0.86 -22.73
C ARG A 112 -44.94 0.05 -23.35
N GLY A 113 -44.58 1.30 -23.68
CA GLY A 113 -45.45 2.22 -24.42
C GLY A 113 -45.66 1.91 -25.91
N LYS A 114 -45.00 0.88 -26.46
CA LYS A 114 -45.25 0.36 -27.82
C LYS A 114 -46.16 -0.87 -27.85
N ALA A 115 -46.45 -1.46 -26.69
CA ALA A 115 -47.29 -2.65 -26.55
C ALA A 115 -48.70 -2.32 -26.05
N GLU A 116 -48.93 -1.06 -25.63
CA GLU A 116 -50.23 -0.44 -25.38
C GLU A 116 -50.67 0.34 -26.63
#